data_AF-A0A0D0DFS2-F1
#
_entry.id   AF-A0A0D0DFS2-F1
#
_cell.length_a   1.000
_cell.length_b   1.000
_cell.length_c   1.000
_cell.angle_alpha   90.00
_cell.angle_beta   90.00
_cell.angle_gamma   90.00
#
_symmetry.space_group_name_H-M   'P 1'
#
loop_
_entity.id
_entity.type
_entity.pdbx_description
1 polymer ?
#
loop_
_entity_poly.entity_id
_entity_poly.type
_entity_poly.pdbx_seq_one_letter_code
_entity_poly.pdbx_strand_id
1 'polypeptide(L)'
;MGEVVNAIVAFAVIVFIVRWATSGPSSSSEGTSATTALGFRPKNVTQEMVDQIHTMFPDIPTDNIRFDLLRTGSVELTSNKILERGFLEAPPLAYFTLYPRADTPAAPRQVNSTVRTTSSSSATTARQPSLIERYHLQNKTAVTPTGPEAEIIVDVGGKATWEDTPEKREASLRERKAQMILAARQRMLVQEKKETPPSASGSRSS
;
A
#
# COMPACT_ATOMS: atom_id res chain seq x y z
N MET A 1 -5.04 60.96 41.14
CA MET A 1 -5.89 59.80 40.76
C MET A 1 -6.08 59.66 39.25
N GLY A 2 -6.42 60.72 38.50
CA GLY A 2 -6.66 60.63 37.05
C GLY A 2 -5.45 60.21 36.19
N GLU A 3 -4.25 60.59 36.59
CA GLU A 3 -3.01 60.23 35.87
C GLU A 3 -2.70 58.72 35.92
N VAL A 4 -2.96 58.09 37.07
CA VAL A 4 -2.81 56.64 37.26
C VAL A 4 -3.83 55.89 36.39
N VAL A 5 -5.05 56.41 36.27
CA VAL A 5 -6.09 55.83 35.41
C VAL A 5 -5.69 55.91 33.94
N ASN A 6 -5.17 57.06 33.48
CA ASN A 6 -4.71 57.22 32.10
C ASN A 6 -3.52 56.30 31.77
N ALA A 7 -2.58 56.14 32.71
CA ALA A 7 -1.45 55.23 32.55
C ALA A 7 -1.88 53.77 32.40
N ILE A 8 -2.87 53.32 33.20
CA ILE A 8 -3.43 51.96 33.11
C ILE A 8 -4.14 51.74 31.77
N VAL A 9 -4.91 52.73 31.30
CA VAL A 9 -5.62 52.65 30.01
C VAL A 9 -4.62 52.60 28.85
N ALA A 10 -3.59 53.45 28.85
CA ALA A 10 -2.55 53.44 27.83
C ALA A 10 -1.81 52.08 27.79
N PHE A 11 -1.47 51.53 28.96
CA PHE A 11 -0.82 50.22 29.05
C PHE A 11 -1.72 49.10 28.53
N ALA A 12 -3.02 49.11 28.84
CA ALA A 12 -3.97 48.13 28.33
C ALA A 12 -4.12 48.18 26.80
N VAL A 13 -4.14 49.38 26.21
CA VAL A 13 -4.21 49.56 24.75
C VAL A 13 -2.93 49.06 24.07
N ILE A 14 -1.75 49.34 24.64
CA ILE A 14 -0.48 48.84 24.13
C ILE A 14 -0.43 47.31 24.21
N VAL A 15 -0.84 46.72 25.34
CA VAL A 15 -0.92 45.26 25.49
C VAL A 15 -1.93 44.67 24.50
N PHE A 16 -3.05 45.34 24.23
CA PHE A 16 -4.04 44.86 23.26
C PHE A 16 -3.49 44.92 21.83
N ILE A 17 -2.78 45.98 21.46
CA ILE A 17 -2.13 46.13 20.15
C ILE A 17 -0.98 45.13 20.00
N VAL A 18 -0.15 44.95 21.04
CA VAL A 18 0.93 43.94 21.04
C VAL A 18 0.32 42.54 20.99
N ARG A 19 -0.70 42.25 21.79
CA ARG A 19 -1.42 40.96 21.75
C ARG A 19 -2.01 40.74 20.36
N TRP A 20 -2.62 41.74 19.73
CA TRP A 20 -3.21 41.62 18.41
C TRP A 20 -2.15 41.50 17.30
N ALA A 21 -1.07 42.27 17.38
CA ALA A 21 0.05 42.23 16.44
C ALA A 21 0.91 40.96 16.57
N THR A 22 1.04 40.40 17.78
CA THR A 22 1.74 39.13 18.02
C THR A 22 0.80 37.92 17.86
N SER A 23 -0.52 38.11 17.97
CA SER A 23 -1.54 37.11 17.62
C SER A 23 -1.97 37.28 16.16
N GLY A 24 -1.00 37.50 15.26
CA GLY A 24 -1.23 37.29 13.84
C GLY A 24 -1.84 35.89 13.64
N PRO A 25 -2.77 35.71 12.67
CA PRO A 25 -3.50 34.47 12.48
C PRO A 25 -2.50 33.33 12.35
N SER A 26 -2.38 32.52 13.40
CA SER A 26 -1.59 31.30 13.41
C SER A 26 -2.39 30.22 12.69
N SER A 27 -2.64 30.43 11.40
CA SER A 27 -3.28 29.47 10.50
C SER A 27 -2.29 28.49 9.86
N SER A 28 -1.11 28.30 10.44
CA SER A 28 -0.02 27.50 9.86
C SER A 28 0.54 26.38 10.74
N SER A 29 -0.09 26.08 11.88
CA SER A 29 0.31 24.98 12.77
C SER A 29 -0.24 23.61 12.33
N GLU A 30 -1.36 23.61 11.61
CA GLU A 30 -2.02 22.38 11.12
C GLU A 30 -1.33 21.80 9.88
N GLY A 31 -0.72 22.67 9.07
CA GLY A 31 -0.02 22.29 7.85
C GLY A 31 1.18 21.39 8.14
N THR A 32 2.03 21.77 9.11
CA THR A 32 3.24 21.01 9.48
C THR A 32 2.90 19.62 10.00
N SER A 33 1.92 19.54 10.92
CA SER A 33 1.45 18.28 11.51
C SER A 33 0.82 17.34 10.45
N ALA A 34 0.06 17.90 9.51
CA ALA A 34 -0.54 17.13 8.42
C ALA A 34 0.49 16.63 7.40
N THR A 35 1.51 17.43 7.05
CA THR A 35 2.62 16.98 6.19
C THR A 35 3.40 15.83 6.79
N THR A 36 3.69 15.86 8.10
CA THR A 36 4.42 14.79 8.79
C THR A 36 3.59 13.51 8.89
N ALA A 37 2.27 13.62 9.13
CA ALA A 37 1.39 12.47 9.23
C ALA A 37 1.07 11.82 7.88
N LEU A 38 0.89 12.62 6.81
CA LEU A 38 0.50 12.12 5.49
C LEU A 38 1.68 11.86 4.54
N GLY A 39 2.87 12.39 4.83
CA GLY A 39 4.06 12.24 4.00
C GLY A 39 4.05 13.05 2.70
N PHE A 40 3.06 13.94 2.52
CA PHE A 40 2.98 14.87 1.40
C PHE A 40 2.30 16.16 1.86
N ARG A 41 2.47 17.25 1.09
CA ARG A 41 1.81 18.52 1.37
C ARG A 41 0.33 18.44 0.98
N PRO A 42 -0.61 18.41 1.94
CA PRO A 42 -2.03 18.37 1.61
C PRO A 42 -2.42 19.62 0.80
N LYS A 43 -3.17 19.39 -0.26
CA LYS A 43 -3.81 20.44 -1.05
C LYS A 43 -5.13 20.85 -0.42
N ASN A 44 -5.61 22.02 -0.80
CA ASN A 44 -6.84 22.60 -0.31
C ASN A 44 -8.00 21.77 -0.88
N VAL A 45 -8.75 21.09 -0.02
CA VAL A 45 -9.89 20.26 -0.44
C VAL A 45 -11.16 20.86 0.16
N THR A 46 -12.10 21.22 -0.71
CA THR A 46 -13.43 21.66 -0.29
C THR A 46 -14.38 20.46 -0.25
N GLN A 47 -15.43 20.56 0.57
CA GLN A 47 -16.46 19.50 0.63
C GLN A 47 -17.21 19.36 -0.70
N GLU A 48 -17.35 20.46 -1.44
CA GLU A 48 -18.03 20.49 -2.75
C GLU A 48 -17.27 19.69 -3.82
N MET A 49 -15.93 19.73 -3.82
CA MET A 49 -15.10 18.87 -4.69
C MET A 49 -15.32 17.38 -4.40
N VAL A 50 -15.47 17.01 -3.11
CA VAL A 50 -15.73 15.62 -2.71
C VAL A 50 -17.12 15.19 -3.16
N ASP A 51 -18.13 16.03 -2.95
CA ASP A 51 -19.53 15.76 -3.29
C ASP A 51 -19.76 15.64 -4.81
N GLN A 52 -19.08 16.48 -5.60
CA GLN A 52 -19.10 16.40 -7.05
C GLN A 52 -18.60 15.05 -7.56
N ILE A 53 -17.45 14.58 -7.04
CA ILE A 53 -16.89 13.27 -7.41
C ILE A 53 -17.79 12.14 -6.92
N HIS A 54 -18.32 12.24 -5.71
CA HIS A 54 -19.20 11.22 -5.14
C HIS A 54 -20.52 11.10 -5.93
N THR A 55 -21.03 12.20 -6.46
CA THR A 55 -22.21 12.20 -7.35
C THR A 55 -21.95 11.47 -8.67
N MET A 56 -20.76 11.63 -9.25
CA MET A 56 -20.34 10.92 -10.47
C MET A 56 -20.00 9.45 -10.21
N PHE A 57 -19.43 9.15 -9.04
CA PHE A 57 -18.90 7.83 -8.68
C PHE A 57 -19.38 7.39 -7.28
N PRO A 58 -20.66 6.98 -7.14
CA PRO A 58 -21.24 6.62 -5.84
C PRO A 58 -20.64 5.33 -5.24
N ASP A 59 -19.99 4.50 -6.06
CA ASP A 59 -19.34 3.27 -5.59
C ASP A 59 -18.03 3.54 -4.82
N ILE A 60 -17.43 4.73 -5.02
CA ILE A 60 -16.15 5.12 -4.43
C ILE A 60 -16.41 5.82 -3.08
N PRO A 61 -15.78 5.35 -1.98
CA PRO A 61 -15.98 5.95 -0.67
C PRO A 61 -15.41 7.38 -0.60
N THR A 62 -16.13 8.26 0.08
CA THR A 62 -15.80 9.68 0.25
C THR A 62 -14.44 9.93 0.88
N ASP A 63 -13.98 9.07 1.80
CA ASP A 63 -12.65 9.18 2.39
C ASP A 63 -11.52 8.97 1.37
N ASN A 64 -11.69 8.02 0.45
CA ASN A 64 -10.68 7.76 -0.59
C ASN A 64 -10.64 8.93 -1.58
N ILE A 65 -11.80 9.50 -1.91
CA ILE A 65 -11.92 10.69 -2.74
C ILE A 65 -11.18 11.86 -2.09
N ARG A 66 -11.47 12.14 -0.82
CA ARG A 66 -10.82 13.21 -0.07
C ARG A 66 -9.31 13.00 0.03
N PHE A 67 -8.86 11.78 0.31
CA PHE A 67 -7.44 11.46 0.37
C PHE A 67 -6.72 11.69 -0.97
N ASP A 68 -7.35 11.30 -2.09
CA ASP A 68 -6.76 11.54 -3.41
C ASP A 68 -6.75 13.03 -3.78
N LEU A 69 -7.83 13.75 -3.46
CA LEU A 69 -7.91 15.21 -3.63
C LEU A 69 -6.87 15.95 -2.79
N LEU A 70 -6.52 15.47 -1.59
CA LEU A 70 -5.43 16.05 -0.79
C LEU A 70 -4.08 15.94 -1.52
N ARG A 71 -3.93 14.97 -2.43
CA ARG A 71 -2.70 14.70 -3.18
C ARG A 71 -2.68 15.43 -4.52
N THR A 72 -3.78 15.35 -5.28
CA THR A 72 -3.90 15.94 -6.63
C THR A 72 -4.32 17.40 -6.57
N GLY A 73 -5.24 17.76 -5.68
CA GLY A 73 -5.84 19.08 -5.58
C GLY A 73 -6.81 19.45 -6.71
N SER A 74 -7.20 18.49 -7.56
CA SER A 74 -8.12 18.72 -8.68
C SER A 74 -9.14 17.59 -8.83
N VAL A 75 -10.39 17.97 -9.04
CA VAL A 75 -11.51 17.06 -9.32
C VAL A 75 -11.31 16.32 -10.62
N GLU A 76 -10.79 16.99 -11.64
CA GLU A 76 -10.60 16.42 -12.98
C GLU A 76 -9.53 15.33 -12.96
N LEU A 77 -8.40 15.58 -12.28
CA LEU A 77 -7.33 14.60 -12.13
C LEU A 77 -7.79 13.37 -11.34
N THR A 78 -8.57 13.60 -10.28
CA THR A 78 -9.10 12.52 -9.44
C THR A 78 -10.12 11.70 -10.22
N SER A 79 -11.02 12.35 -10.97
CA SER A 79 -12.00 11.70 -11.84
C SER A 79 -11.34 10.89 -12.95
N ASN A 80 -10.32 11.45 -13.61
CA ASN A 80 -9.58 10.75 -14.65
C ASN A 80 -8.89 9.50 -14.08
N LYS A 81 -8.26 9.62 -12.90
CA LYS A 81 -7.64 8.48 -12.20
C LYS A 81 -8.64 7.39 -11.82
N ILE A 82 -9.86 7.76 -11.42
CA ILE A 82 -10.95 6.81 -11.19
C ILE A 82 -11.34 6.11 -12.49
N LEU A 83 -11.43 6.83 -13.61
CA LEU A 83 -11.76 6.23 -14.90
C LEU A 83 -10.66 5.28 -15.41
N GLU A 84 -9.38 5.63 -15.21
CA GLU A 84 -8.25 4.80 -15.64
C GLU A 84 -8.07 3.54 -14.80
N ARG A 85 -8.24 3.64 -13.48
CA ARG A 85 -7.94 2.53 -12.55
C ARG A 85 -9.18 1.80 -12.06
N GLY A 86 -10.35 2.43 -12.10
CA GLY A 86 -11.60 1.93 -11.50
C GLY A 86 -11.65 2.02 -9.97
N PHE A 87 -10.58 2.46 -9.30
CA PHE A 87 -10.52 2.58 -7.85
C PHE A 87 -9.53 3.67 -7.40
N LEU A 88 -9.71 4.14 -6.16
CA LEU A 88 -8.80 5.06 -5.47
C LEU A 88 -8.02 4.36 -4.37
N GLU A 89 -6.83 4.88 -4.10
CA GLU A 89 -5.96 4.39 -3.02
C GLU A 89 -6.67 4.52 -1.67
N ALA A 90 -6.60 3.46 -0.87
CA ALA A 90 -7.16 3.50 0.47
C ALA A 90 -6.34 4.45 1.36
N PRO A 91 -7.00 5.35 2.12
CA PRO A 91 -6.30 6.26 3.01
C PRO A 91 -5.54 5.48 4.10
N PRO A 92 -4.30 5.87 4.43
CA PRO A 92 -3.51 5.26 5.50
C PRO A 92 -4.12 5.57 6.88
N LEU A 93 -3.75 4.80 7.91
CA LEU A 93 -4.25 5.02 9.27
C LEU A 93 -3.98 6.44 9.81
N ALA A 94 -2.87 7.06 9.38
CA ALA A 94 -2.51 8.43 9.72
C ALA A 94 -3.46 9.49 9.11
N TYR A 95 -4.27 9.15 8.11
CA TYR A 95 -5.30 10.06 7.60
C TYR A 95 -6.44 10.21 8.62
N PHE A 96 -6.85 9.12 9.25
CA PHE A 96 -7.97 9.11 10.19
C PHE A 96 -7.67 9.82 11.51
N THR A 97 -6.40 10.07 11.84
CA THR A 97 -6.02 10.91 12.99
C THR A 97 -6.27 12.39 12.74
N LEU A 98 -6.19 12.83 11.47
CA LEU A 98 -6.46 14.21 11.07
C LEU A 98 -7.92 14.43 10.69
N TYR A 99 -8.54 13.41 10.10
CA TYR A 99 -9.92 13.42 9.64
C TYR A 99 -10.68 12.26 10.28
N PRO A 100 -11.14 12.42 11.54
CA PRO A 100 -11.96 11.42 12.19
C PRO A 100 -13.28 11.25 11.42
N ARG A 101 -13.67 9.99 11.19
CA ARG A 101 -14.99 9.68 10.66
C ARG A 101 -16.03 10.07 11.71
N ALA A 102 -16.97 10.92 11.34
CA ALA A 102 -18.21 11.03 12.10
C ALA A 102 -18.92 9.67 11.99
N ASP A 103 -19.22 9.05 13.15
CA ASP A 103 -19.76 7.71 13.28
C ASP A 103 -20.93 7.45 12.31
N THR A 104 -20.63 6.81 11.19
CA THR A 104 -21.62 6.19 10.31
C THR A 104 -21.53 4.69 10.57
N PRO A 105 -22.63 3.96 10.81
CA PRO A 105 -22.57 2.55 11.17
C PRO A 105 -21.82 1.78 10.08
N ALA A 106 -20.72 1.15 10.47
CA ALA A 106 -19.88 0.38 9.58
C ALA A 106 -20.69 -0.76 8.95
N ALA A 107 -21.01 -0.64 7.66
CA ALA A 107 -21.34 -1.81 6.86
C ALA A 107 -20.11 -2.73 6.84
N PRO A 108 -20.26 -4.05 7.07
CA PRO A 108 -19.13 -4.97 7.15
C PRO A 108 -18.58 -5.20 5.74
N ARG A 109 -17.68 -4.34 5.27
CA ARG A 109 -16.84 -4.66 4.11
C ARG A 109 -15.72 -5.58 4.60
N GLN A 110 -15.76 -6.82 4.12
CA GLN A 110 -14.74 -7.84 4.34
C GLN A 110 -13.36 -7.29 3.97
N VAL A 111 -12.56 -7.00 4.99
CA VAL A 111 -11.16 -6.63 4.84
C VAL A 111 -10.34 -7.90 4.73
N ASN A 112 -9.99 -8.28 3.49
CA ASN A 112 -8.86 -9.17 3.24
C ASN A 112 -7.56 -8.38 3.54
N SER A 113 -7.25 -8.22 4.82
CA SER A 113 -6.01 -7.62 5.29
C SER A 113 -5.00 -8.73 5.61
N THR A 114 -4.08 -8.97 4.68
CA THR A 114 -2.89 -9.78 4.93
C THR A 114 -1.92 -8.95 5.78
N VAL A 115 -2.11 -8.96 7.09
CA VAL A 115 -1.10 -8.49 8.05
C VAL A 115 -0.26 -9.69 8.47
N ARG A 116 1.03 -9.57 8.18
CA ARG A 116 2.09 -10.42 8.69
C ARG A 116 2.25 -10.11 10.18
N THR A 117 1.89 -11.04 11.06
CA THR A 117 2.31 -10.99 12.46
C THR A 117 2.73 -12.38 12.90
N THR A 118 4.00 -12.46 13.30
CA THR A 118 4.63 -13.58 13.95
C THR A 118 4.25 -13.60 15.43
N SER A 119 3.42 -14.56 15.84
CA SER A 119 3.44 -15.09 17.21
C SER A 119 2.64 -16.39 17.29
N SER A 120 3.41 -17.44 17.55
CA SER A 120 3.07 -18.75 18.10
C SER A 120 1.72 -18.87 18.82
N SER A 121 0.82 -19.66 18.23
CA SER A 121 -0.10 -20.51 18.98
C SER A 121 -0.09 -21.90 18.35
N SER A 122 0.10 -22.88 19.23
CA SER A 122 0.27 -24.31 19.00
C SER A 122 -1.00 -25.02 18.50
N ALA A 123 -0.79 -25.99 17.60
CA ALA A 123 -1.71 -27.06 17.15
C ALA A 123 -2.90 -26.61 16.27
N THR A 124 -3.13 -27.12 15.07
CA THR A 124 -2.94 -28.49 14.55
C THR A 124 -2.35 -28.51 13.14
N THR A 125 -1.49 -29.48 12.86
CA THR A 125 -0.88 -29.76 11.55
C THR A 125 -1.92 -30.20 10.52
N ALA A 126 -2.51 -29.26 9.79
CA ALA A 126 -3.02 -29.52 8.45
C ALA A 126 -1.92 -29.11 7.45
N ARG A 127 -1.30 -30.09 6.82
CA ARG A 127 -0.28 -29.93 5.78
C ARG A 127 -0.83 -28.99 4.71
N GLN A 128 -0.30 -27.77 4.62
CA GLN A 128 -0.69 -26.82 3.59
C GLN A 128 -0.44 -27.49 2.23
N PRO A 129 -1.44 -27.55 1.33
CA PRO A 129 -1.27 -28.22 0.04
C PRO A 129 -0.16 -27.52 -0.72
N SER A 130 0.72 -28.31 -1.31
CA SER A 130 1.89 -27.79 -2.02
C SER A 130 1.42 -26.88 -3.16
N LEU A 131 2.24 -25.89 -3.53
CA LEU A 131 1.90 -25.01 -4.65
C LEU A 131 1.64 -25.80 -5.95
N ILE A 132 2.28 -26.97 -6.10
CA ILE A 132 2.04 -27.89 -7.22
C ILE A 132 0.59 -28.41 -7.19
N GLU A 133 0.08 -28.79 -6.01
CA GLU A 133 -1.29 -29.24 -5.82
C GLU A 133 -2.30 -28.09 -6.00
N ARG A 134 -2.02 -26.90 -5.44
CA ARG A 134 -2.90 -25.73 -5.58
C ARG A 134 -3.08 -25.28 -7.03
N TYR A 135 -2.04 -25.43 -7.85
CA TYR A 135 -2.06 -25.04 -9.27
C TYR A 135 -2.24 -26.23 -10.23
N HIS A 136 -2.58 -27.42 -9.72
CA HIS A 136 -2.78 -28.64 -10.51
C HIS A 136 -1.61 -28.96 -11.47
N LEU A 137 -0.36 -28.66 -11.06
CA LEU A 137 0.84 -28.78 -11.89
C LEU A 137 1.46 -30.20 -11.90
N GLN A 138 0.84 -31.17 -11.20
CA GLN A 138 1.33 -32.55 -11.11
C GLN A 138 1.56 -33.21 -12.48
N ASN A 139 0.73 -32.92 -13.48
CA ASN A 139 0.86 -33.50 -14.81
C ASN A 139 2.08 -32.97 -15.58
N LYS A 140 2.52 -31.74 -15.30
CA LYS A 140 3.71 -31.14 -15.94
C LYS A 140 5.03 -31.59 -15.32
N THR A 141 5.01 -32.07 -14.07
CA THR A 141 6.20 -32.62 -13.41
C THR A 141 6.46 -34.08 -13.74
N ALA A 142 5.45 -34.84 -14.20
CA ALA A 142 5.60 -36.22 -14.64
C ALA A 142 6.23 -36.32 -16.05
N VAL A 143 6.07 -35.27 -16.86
CA VAL A 143 6.79 -35.11 -18.12
C VAL A 143 8.15 -34.50 -17.78
N THR A 144 9.13 -35.36 -17.52
CA THR A 144 10.55 -34.98 -17.42
C THR A 144 11.09 -34.73 -18.84
N PRO A 145 11.33 -33.48 -19.29
CA PRO A 145 12.21 -33.28 -20.43
C PRO A 145 13.65 -33.50 -19.96
N THR A 146 14.11 -34.74 -20.02
CA THR A 146 15.55 -35.02 -20.14
C THR A 146 15.95 -34.60 -21.55
N GLY A 147 16.44 -33.39 -21.72
CA GLY A 147 16.88 -32.86 -23.01
C GLY A 147 17.65 -31.55 -22.88
N PRO A 148 18.73 -31.35 -23.65
CA PRO A 148 19.68 -30.25 -23.50
C PRO A 148 19.10 -28.95 -24.08
N GLU A 149 18.18 -28.32 -23.36
CA GLU A 149 17.64 -27.00 -23.71
C GLU A 149 17.86 -25.99 -22.58
N ALA A 150 18.94 -26.19 -21.82
CA ALA A 150 19.29 -25.39 -20.66
C ALA A 150 19.95 -24.03 -21.00
N GLU A 151 20.12 -23.67 -22.27
CA GLU A 151 20.83 -22.43 -22.66
C GLU A 151 19.97 -21.32 -23.27
N ILE A 152 18.65 -21.51 -23.49
CA ILE A 152 17.84 -20.49 -24.18
C ILE A 152 17.00 -19.59 -23.26
N ILE A 153 17.15 -19.68 -21.93
CA ILE A 153 16.28 -18.96 -20.96
C ILE A 153 17.05 -17.89 -20.18
N VAL A 154 18.01 -17.24 -20.83
CA VAL A 154 18.59 -15.97 -20.40
C VAL A 154 17.99 -14.82 -21.20
N ASP A 155 16.66 -14.81 -21.37
CA ASP A 155 15.95 -13.61 -21.80
C ASP A 155 14.60 -13.49 -21.09
N VAL A 156 14.63 -13.33 -19.77
CA VAL A 156 13.47 -12.84 -18.97
C VAL A 156 13.35 -11.31 -19.09
N GLY A 157 13.80 -10.72 -20.21
CA GLY A 157 13.81 -9.27 -20.46
C GLY A 157 13.33 -8.86 -21.85
N GLY A 158 13.15 -9.80 -22.78
CA GLY A 158 12.70 -9.52 -24.14
C GLY A 158 11.23 -9.16 -24.20
N LYS A 159 10.95 -7.85 -24.32
CA LYS A 159 9.72 -7.25 -24.89
C LYS A 159 8.43 -8.06 -24.62
N ALA A 160 7.89 -7.92 -23.42
CA ALA A 160 6.57 -8.44 -23.10
C ALA A 160 5.50 -7.70 -23.93
N THR A 161 5.12 -8.28 -25.06
CA THR A 161 3.92 -7.87 -25.81
C THR A 161 2.73 -8.10 -24.88
N TRP A 162 2.11 -7.02 -24.42
CA TRP A 162 0.87 -7.11 -23.67
C TRP A 162 -0.19 -7.65 -24.62
N GLU A 163 -0.62 -8.90 -24.41
CA GLU A 163 -1.68 -9.51 -25.23
C GLU A 163 -2.93 -8.61 -25.23
N ASP A 164 -3.53 -8.42 -26.41
CA ASP A 164 -4.65 -7.49 -26.64
C ASP A 164 -5.98 -7.95 -26.03
N THR A 165 -6.08 -9.24 -25.68
CA THR A 165 -7.30 -9.81 -25.07
C THR A 165 -7.06 -10.18 -23.61
N PRO A 166 -8.03 -9.92 -22.71
CA PRO A 166 -7.86 -10.17 -21.27
C PRO A 166 -7.60 -11.65 -20.98
N GLU A 167 -8.26 -12.56 -21.70
CA GLU A 167 -8.10 -14.01 -21.54
C GLU A 167 -6.68 -14.48 -21.88
N LYS A 168 -6.12 -14.00 -23.00
CA LYS A 168 -4.73 -14.33 -23.39
C LYS A 168 -3.70 -13.73 -22.44
N ARG A 169 -3.99 -12.55 -21.89
CA ARG A 169 -3.14 -11.91 -20.86
C ARG A 169 -3.13 -12.70 -19.56
N GLU A 170 -4.29 -13.20 -19.12
CA GLU A 170 -4.31 -14.06 -17.95
C GLU A 170 -3.59 -15.39 -18.20
N ALA A 171 -3.75 -15.98 -19.39
CA ALA A 171 -3.06 -17.20 -19.78
C ALA A 171 -1.53 -17.00 -19.77
N SER A 172 -1.02 -15.92 -20.37
CA SER A 172 0.42 -15.61 -20.41
C SER A 172 0.99 -15.33 -19.02
N LEU A 173 0.24 -14.65 -18.14
CA LEU A 173 0.63 -14.45 -16.76
C LEU A 173 0.66 -15.75 -15.95
N ARG A 174 -0.29 -16.66 -16.17
CA ARG A 174 -0.31 -17.99 -15.54
C ARG A 174 0.87 -18.83 -16.01
N GLU A 175 1.17 -18.80 -17.31
CA GLU A 175 2.32 -19.51 -17.88
C GLU A 175 3.65 -19.00 -17.34
N ARG A 176 3.86 -17.68 -17.31
CA ARG A 176 5.07 -17.08 -16.74
C ARG A 176 5.26 -17.40 -15.26
N LYS A 177 4.16 -17.40 -14.48
CA LYS A 177 4.19 -17.83 -13.07
C LYS A 177 4.58 -19.30 -12.94
N ALA A 178 4.02 -20.19 -13.77
CA ALA A 178 4.36 -21.61 -13.76
C ALA A 178 5.83 -21.86 -14.09
N GLN A 179 6.37 -21.18 -15.11
CA GLN A 179 7.78 -21.27 -15.48
C GLN A 179 8.71 -20.79 -14.36
N MET A 180 8.36 -19.68 -13.70
CA MET A 180 9.13 -19.15 -12.56
C MET A 180 9.16 -20.13 -11.39
N ILE A 181 8.03 -20.77 -11.07
CA ILE A 181 7.94 -21.75 -9.98
C ILE A 181 8.82 -22.98 -10.28
N LEU A 182 8.81 -23.47 -11.52
CA LEU A 182 9.66 -24.58 -11.92
C LEU A 182 11.16 -24.23 -11.84
N ALA A 183 11.55 -23.07 -12.37
CA ALA A 183 12.93 -22.62 -12.30
C ALA A 183 13.40 -22.39 -10.85
N ALA A 184 12.54 -21.83 -9.98
CA ALA A 184 12.85 -21.63 -8.57
C ALA A 184 13.09 -22.97 -7.85
N ARG A 185 12.24 -23.98 -8.10
CA ARG A 185 12.42 -25.33 -7.53
C ARG A 185 13.72 -25.97 -8.00
N GLN A 186 14.06 -25.86 -9.27
CA GLN A 186 15.33 -26.37 -9.80
C GLN A 186 16.51 -25.68 -9.12
N ARG A 187 16.47 -24.36 -8.97
CA ARG A 187 17.52 -23.60 -8.26
C ARG A 187 17.66 -24.01 -6.79
N MET A 188 16.55 -24.26 -6.09
CA MET A 188 16.56 -24.74 -4.71
C MET A 188 17.23 -26.12 -4.59
N LEU A 189 16.86 -27.07 -5.45
CA LEU A 189 17.47 -28.42 -5.45
C LEU A 189 18.98 -28.39 -5.75
N VAL A 190 19.43 -27.46 -6.60
CA VAL A 190 20.86 -27.27 -6.89
C VAL A 190 21.58 -26.66 -5.67
N GLN A 191 20.94 -25.71 -4.97
CA GLN A 191 21.49 -25.13 -3.74
C GLN A 191 21.59 -26.16 -2.61
N GLU A 192 20.55 -26.97 -2.38
CA GLU A 192 20.58 -28.06 -1.38
C GLU A 192 21.72 -29.06 -1.64
N LYS A 193 21.98 -29.41 -2.90
CA LYS A 193 23.09 -30.29 -3.28
C LYS A 193 24.47 -29.63 -3.11
N LYS A 194 24.55 -28.30 -3.21
CA LYS A 194 25.80 -27.54 -3.05
C LYS A 194 26.10 -27.21 -1.58
N GLU A 195 25.05 -27.10 -0.75
CA GLU A 195 25.12 -26.80 0.69
C GLU A 195 25.21 -28.05 1.59
N THR A 196 25.37 -29.26 1.03
CA THR A 196 25.90 -30.42 1.75
C THR A 196 27.44 -30.46 1.66
N PRO A 197 28.19 -29.82 2.58
CA PRO A 197 29.62 -30.06 2.72
C PRO A 197 29.87 -31.47 3.29
N PRO A 198 30.95 -32.17 2.88
CA PRO A 198 31.35 -33.43 3.49
C PRO A 198 31.92 -33.17 4.90
N SER A 199 31.06 -33.12 5.92
CA SER A 199 31.49 -33.12 7.31
C SER A 199 31.52 -34.55 7.86
N ALA A 200 32.75 -35.06 7.96
CA ALA A 200 33.23 -36.04 8.95
C ALA A 200 32.62 -37.46 8.96
N SER A 201 33.05 -38.25 7.97
CA SER A 201 33.52 -39.61 8.22
C SER A 201 34.75 -39.55 9.15
N GLY A 202 34.70 -40.16 10.35
CA GLY A 202 35.87 -40.31 11.22
C GLY A 202 35.61 -41.01 12.57
N SER A 203 36.12 -42.25 12.70
CA SER A 203 36.44 -43.05 13.92
C SER A 203 35.31 -43.32 14.93
N ARG A 204 34.78 -44.53 15.22
CA ARG A 204 35.34 -45.91 15.35
C ARG A 204 36.58 -45.99 16.27
N SER A 205 36.48 -46.87 17.29
CA SER A 205 37.50 -47.31 18.29
C SER A 205 37.90 -46.24 19.33
N SER A 206 37.95 -46.49 20.65
CA SER A 206 37.89 -47.70 21.48
C SER A 206 37.31 -47.35 22.85
#